data_AF-A0A7C6E544-F1
#
_entry.id   AF-A0A7C6E544-F1
#
_cell.length_a   1.000
_cell.length_b   1.000
_cell.length_c   1.000
_cell.angle_alpha   90.00
_cell.angle_beta   90.00
_cell.angle_gamma   90.00
#
_symmetry.space_group_name_H-M   'P 1'
#
loop_
_entity.id
_entity.type
_entity.pdbx_description
1 polymer ?
#
loop_
_entity_poly.entity_id
_entity_poly.type
_entity_poly.pdbx_seq_one_letter_code
_entity_poly.pdbx_strand_id
1 'polypeptide(L)'
;MRRLTAQSLLALVVAGALLAAQNPALGLALAKGSFRVDNSQVWGQATLLEGTTIETARVASELRLNSGARLVLAADSRARVEKDRLILERGVGELREAATYGIEARRLRVLPAAAGAVARVGFDQQKRVLVAALNGPVRVSTDSGLVVANVAPGKELSFDPQAPGAAPAMKLTGKLERKNGHFLLTDETTNVTYELVGAGLESEVGNRIEIDGVLDPAGKPFSPATQVVKVVKHRRLGAAAAAGAGAGAAGWAALSTAAKVAIVGGIVVGATVGILAATDVIFKEEKKPVSP
;
A
#
# COMPACT_ATOMS: atom_id res chain seq x y z
N MET A 1 37.90 32.00 -39.82
CA MET A 1 36.43 31.86 -39.63
C MET A 1 35.95 30.66 -40.46
N ARG A 2 35.78 29.48 -39.84
CA ARG A 2 35.32 28.26 -40.54
C ARG A 2 33.83 28.39 -40.83
N ARG A 3 33.45 28.43 -42.11
CA ARG A 3 32.06 28.48 -42.56
C ARG A 3 31.42 27.11 -42.30
N LEU A 4 30.44 27.05 -41.40
CA LEU A 4 29.59 25.88 -41.24
C LEU A 4 28.81 25.68 -42.54
N THR A 5 28.98 24.54 -43.20
CA THR A 5 28.30 24.23 -44.46
C THR A 5 26.90 23.70 -44.17
N ALA A 6 25.94 23.90 -45.11
CA ALA A 6 24.56 23.44 -44.96
C ALA A 6 24.44 21.93 -44.65
N GLN A 7 25.42 21.13 -45.07
CA GLN A 7 25.52 19.70 -44.75
C GLN A 7 25.78 19.44 -43.26
N SER A 8 26.54 20.29 -42.58
CA SER A 8 26.78 20.20 -41.13
C SER A 8 25.51 20.51 -40.32
N LEU A 9 24.68 21.44 -40.81
CA LEU A 9 23.41 21.78 -40.19
C LEU A 9 22.36 20.67 -40.39
N LEU A 10 22.33 20.07 -41.59
CA LEU A 10 21.42 18.97 -41.92
C LEU A 10 21.75 17.69 -41.12
N ALA A 11 23.03 17.39 -40.93
CA ALA A 11 23.47 16.27 -40.08
C ALA A 11 23.09 16.47 -38.60
N LEU A 12 23.13 17.70 -38.09
CA LEU A 12 22.74 18.01 -36.72
C LEU A 12 21.22 17.88 -36.49
N VAL A 13 20.39 18.26 -37.48
CA VAL A 13 18.93 18.11 -37.41
C VAL A 13 18.50 16.65 -37.51
N VAL A 14 19.14 15.85 -38.36
CA VAL A 14 18.87 14.40 -38.47
C VAL A 14 19.34 13.65 -37.22
N ALA A 15 20.50 13.99 -36.65
CA ALA A 15 20.97 13.41 -35.39
C ALA A 15 20.10 13.81 -34.18
N GLY A 16 19.56 15.03 -34.17
CA GLY A 16 18.63 15.49 -33.12
C GLY A 16 17.26 14.80 -33.17
N ALA A 17 16.77 14.41 -34.35
CA ALA A 17 15.48 13.75 -34.52
C ALA A 17 15.45 12.27 -34.09
N LEU A 18 16.61 11.60 -34.01
CA LEU A 18 16.70 10.21 -33.54
C LEU A 18 16.69 10.05 -32.01
N LEU A 19 16.75 11.15 -31.26
CA LEU A 19 16.65 11.15 -29.79
C LEU A 19 15.23 11.37 -29.28
N ALA A 20 14.21 11.28 -30.14
CA ALA A 20 12.83 11.22 -29.68
C ALA A 20 12.68 10.03 -28.72
N ALA A 21 12.56 10.35 -27.43
CA ALA A 21 12.36 9.36 -26.38
C ALA A 21 11.13 8.52 -26.75
N GLN A 22 11.37 7.26 -27.13
CA GLN A 22 10.31 6.28 -27.28
C GLN A 22 9.74 6.08 -25.89
N ASN A 23 8.62 6.73 -25.58
CA ASN A 23 7.88 6.46 -24.36
C ASN A 23 6.89 5.33 -24.70
N PRO A 24 7.23 4.05 -24.43
CA PRO A 24 6.39 2.94 -24.86
C PRO A 24 5.03 3.04 -24.18
N ALA A 25 3.98 2.67 -24.91
CA ALA A 25 2.67 2.52 -24.30
C ALA A 25 2.75 1.50 -23.16
N LEU A 26 2.33 1.93 -21.96
CA LEU A 26 2.23 1.08 -20.77
C LEU A 26 0.90 0.34 -20.73
N GLY A 27 -0.14 0.84 -21.41
CA GLY A 27 -1.46 0.20 -21.44
C GLY A 27 -2.57 1.09 -21.96
N LEU A 28 -3.80 0.79 -21.54
CA LEU A 28 -5.03 1.48 -21.89
C LEU A 28 -5.82 1.85 -20.64
N ALA A 29 -6.40 3.05 -20.60
CA ALA A 29 -7.47 3.42 -19.69
C ALA A 29 -8.81 3.33 -20.40
N LEU A 30 -9.82 2.83 -19.70
CA LEU A 30 -11.16 2.55 -20.19
C LEU A 30 -12.18 3.10 -19.18
N ALA A 31 -13.20 3.80 -19.67
CA ALA A 31 -14.29 4.29 -18.83
C ALA A 31 -15.62 4.26 -19.60
N LYS A 32 -16.73 4.04 -18.87
CA LYS A 32 -18.10 4.15 -19.42
C LYS A 32 -18.57 5.60 -19.57
N GLY A 33 -17.70 6.58 -19.34
CA GLY A 33 -17.99 8.01 -19.39
C GLY A 33 -16.72 8.83 -19.63
N SER A 34 -16.74 10.10 -19.22
CA SER A 34 -15.58 10.97 -19.34
C SER A 34 -14.64 10.86 -18.14
N PHE A 35 -13.35 10.91 -18.41
CA PHE A 35 -12.28 11.05 -17.44
C PHE A 35 -11.23 12.03 -18.00
N ARG A 36 -10.27 12.47 -17.19
CA ARG A 36 -9.20 13.36 -17.67
C ARG A 36 -7.88 12.59 -17.73
N VAL A 37 -7.12 12.84 -18.79
CA VAL A 37 -5.77 12.35 -19.03
C VAL A 37 -4.89 13.57 -19.26
N ASP A 38 -3.88 13.77 -18.42
CA ASP A 38 -2.98 14.94 -18.49
C ASP A 38 -3.75 16.26 -18.60
N ASN A 39 -4.79 16.38 -17.77
CA ASN A 39 -5.72 17.51 -17.71
C ASN A 39 -6.62 17.72 -18.95
N SER A 40 -6.60 16.81 -19.93
CA SER A 40 -7.49 16.81 -21.09
C SER A 40 -8.64 15.84 -20.89
N GLN A 41 -9.87 16.24 -21.21
CA GLN A 41 -11.03 15.35 -21.07
C GLN A 41 -11.08 14.34 -22.23
N VAL A 42 -11.19 13.06 -21.89
CA VAL A 42 -11.26 11.94 -22.83
C VAL A 42 -12.53 11.14 -22.56
N TRP A 43 -13.08 10.53 -23.61
CA TRP A 43 -14.26 9.68 -23.54
C TRP A 43 -13.91 8.27 -24.00
N GLY A 44 -14.37 7.26 -23.24
CA GLY A 44 -14.26 5.85 -23.63
C GLY A 44 -12.89 5.26 -23.35
N GLN A 45 -11.85 5.64 -24.10
CA GLN A 45 -10.52 5.03 -23.97
C GLN A 45 -9.37 6.02 -24.18
N ALA A 46 -8.23 5.75 -23.54
CA ALA A 46 -6.98 6.50 -23.73
C ALA A 46 -5.76 5.57 -23.64
N THR A 47 -4.70 5.88 -24.38
CA THR A 47 -3.40 5.21 -24.24
C THR A 47 -2.68 5.74 -23.00
N LEU A 48 -2.10 4.84 -22.23
CA LEU A 48 -1.30 5.17 -21.04
C LEU A 48 0.17 5.14 -21.38
N LEU A 49 0.87 6.22 -21.06
CA LEU A 49 2.31 6.36 -21.14
C LEU A 49 2.89 6.46 -19.72
N GLU A 50 4.20 6.34 -19.60
CA GLU A 50 4.87 6.64 -18.35
C GLU A 50 4.70 8.13 -17.99
N GLY A 51 4.31 8.40 -16.75
CA GLY A 51 4.03 9.73 -16.22
C GLY A 51 2.60 10.23 -16.45
N THR A 52 1.76 9.50 -17.20
CA THR A 52 0.38 9.91 -17.49
C THR A 52 -0.42 10.07 -16.20
N THR A 53 -1.06 11.23 -16.04
CA THR A 53 -1.98 11.49 -14.92
C THR A 53 -3.41 11.22 -15.35
N ILE A 54 -4.10 10.36 -14.60
CA ILE A 54 -5.51 10.03 -14.79
C ILE A 54 -6.30 10.62 -13.65
N GLU A 55 -7.42 11.25 -13.97
CA GLU A 55 -8.36 11.79 -13.01
C GLU A 55 -9.79 11.36 -13.37
N THR A 56 -10.43 10.67 -12.44
CA THR A 56 -11.82 10.26 -12.54
C THR A 56 -12.72 11.31 -11.87
N ALA A 57 -13.86 11.58 -12.52
CA ALA A 57 -14.93 12.38 -11.94
C ALA A 57 -15.97 11.43 -11.33
N ARG A 58 -17.20 11.43 -11.85
CA ARG A 58 -18.31 10.64 -11.29
C ARG A 58 -18.29 9.15 -11.67
N VAL A 59 -17.43 8.74 -12.60
CA VAL A 59 -17.41 7.38 -13.16
C VAL A 59 -16.03 6.77 -12.91
N ALA A 60 -16.01 5.52 -12.46
CA ALA A 60 -14.80 4.74 -12.30
C ALA A 60 -14.12 4.49 -13.65
N SER A 61 -12.81 4.26 -13.63
CA SER A 61 -12.01 3.93 -14.83
C SER A 61 -11.18 2.67 -14.58
N GLU A 62 -11.20 1.75 -15.54
CA GLU A 62 -10.36 0.56 -15.56
C GLU A 62 -9.07 0.87 -16.34
N LEU A 63 -7.92 0.53 -15.78
CA LEU A 63 -6.63 0.61 -16.45
C LEU A 63 -6.15 -0.81 -16.70
N ARG A 64 -5.82 -1.12 -17.94
CA ARG A 64 -5.25 -2.39 -18.36
C ARG A 64 -3.83 -2.16 -18.81
N LEU A 65 -2.87 -2.69 -18.06
CA LEU A 65 -1.46 -2.52 -18.34
C LEU A 65 -0.92 -3.69 -19.16
N ASN A 66 0.08 -3.41 -19.99
CA ASN A 66 0.77 -4.40 -20.81
C ASN A 66 1.52 -5.45 -19.96
N SER A 67 1.79 -5.12 -18.68
CA SER A 67 2.31 -6.06 -17.69
C SER A 67 1.30 -7.14 -17.26
N GLY A 68 0.04 -7.04 -17.70
CA GLY A 68 -1.07 -7.89 -17.27
C GLY A 68 -1.81 -7.35 -16.04
N ALA A 69 -1.24 -6.38 -15.33
CA ALA A 69 -1.89 -5.77 -14.17
C ALA A 69 -3.16 -5.01 -14.59
N ARG A 70 -4.21 -5.17 -13.79
CA ARG A 70 -5.47 -4.42 -13.94
C ARG A 70 -5.67 -3.54 -12.73
N LEU A 71 -5.97 -2.27 -12.98
CA LEU A 71 -6.34 -1.33 -11.93
C LEU A 71 -7.74 -0.81 -12.16
N VAL A 72 -8.43 -0.51 -11.07
CA VAL A 72 -9.68 0.25 -11.11
C VAL A 72 -9.52 1.47 -10.22
N LEU A 73 -9.67 2.65 -10.81
CA LEU A 73 -9.79 3.90 -10.09
C LEU A 73 -11.28 4.16 -9.85
N ALA A 74 -11.66 4.31 -8.58
CA ALA A 74 -13.02 4.68 -8.21
C ALA A 74 -13.36 6.09 -8.73
N ALA A 75 -14.62 6.53 -8.56
CA ALA A 75 -14.97 7.93 -8.74
C ALA A 75 -14.09 8.85 -7.86
N ASP A 76 -13.96 10.12 -8.25
CA ASP A 76 -13.22 11.17 -7.53
C ASP A 76 -11.77 10.81 -7.18
N SER A 77 -11.13 10.01 -8.02
CA SER A 77 -9.76 9.52 -7.84
C SER A 77 -8.79 10.22 -8.78
N ARG A 78 -7.54 10.36 -8.35
CA ARG A 78 -6.44 10.88 -9.18
C ARG A 78 -5.20 10.04 -8.94
N ALA A 79 -4.57 9.64 -10.02
CA ALA A 79 -3.37 8.83 -9.97
C ALA A 79 -2.45 9.12 -11.14
N ARG A 80 -1.16 8.83 -10.95
CA ARG A 80 -0.14 8.88 -11.99
C ARG A 80 0.36 7.47 -12.29
N VAL A 81 0.40 7.12 -13.57
CA VAL A 81 0.88 5.83 -14.05
C VAL A 81 2.39 5.92 -14.23
N GLU A 82 3.12 5.10 -13.49
CA GLU A 82 4.55 4.86 -13.71
C GLU A 82 4.76 3.44 -14.25
N LYS A 83 5.97 3.15 -14.71
CA LYS A 83 6.33 1.87 -15.33
C LYS A 83 6.07 0.65 -14.43
N ASP A 84 6.32 0.77 -13.13
CA ASP A 84 6.26 -0.34 -12.17
C ASP A 84 5.19 -0.16 -11.09
N ARG A 85 4.52 0.99 -11.05
CA ARG A 85 3.53 1.31 -10.03
C ARG A 85 2.58 2.41 -10.46
N LEU A 86 1.42 2.45 -9.83
CA LEU A 86 0.50 3.58 -9.88
C LEU A 86 0.71 4.43 -8.63
N ILE A 87 1.00 5.71 -8.78
CA ILE A 87 1.02 6.66 -7.67
C ILE A 87 -0.41 7.17 -7.45
N LEU A 88 -1.06 6.74 -6.37
CA LEU A 88 -2.39 7.20 -5.98
C LEU A 88 -2.27 8.48 -5.15
N GLU A 89 -2.83 9.57 -5.65
CA GLU A 89 -2.74 10.89 -5.01
C GLU A 89 -3.99 11.21 -4.19
N ARG A 90 -5.16 10.75 -4.64
CA ARG A 90 -6.45 10.82 -3.93
C ARG A 90 -7.44 9.77 -4.44
N GLY A 91 -8.48 9.53 -3.65
CA GLY A 91 -9.54 8.59 -3.96
C GLY A 91 -9.15 7.16 -3.61
N VAL A 92 -9.64 6.19 -4.39
CA VAL A 92 -9.45 4.75 -4.14
C VAL A 92 -8.99 4.07 -5.42
N GLY A 93 -7.91 3.30 -5.31
CA GLY A 93 -7.41 2.42 -6.36
C GLY A 93 -7.50 0.96 -5.93
N GLU A 94 -7.95 0.11 -6.82
CA GLU A 94 -7.92 -1.34 -6.66
C GLU A 94 -6.98 -1.96 -7.68
N LEU A 95 -6.17 -2.91 -7.24
CA LEU A 95 -5.16 -3.59 -8.05
C LEU A 95 -5.45 -5.09 -8.07
N ARG A 96 -5.50 -5.66 -9.27
CA ARG A 96 -5.75 -7.06 -9.57
C ARG A 96 -4.72 -7.58 -10.57
N GLU A 97 -4.56 -8.90 -10.60
CA GLU A 97 -3.75 -9.59 -11.63
C GLU A 97 -2.31 -9.02 -11.74
N ALA A 98 -1.77 -8.53 -10.62
CA ALA A 98 -0.46 -7.91 -10.57
C ALA A 98 0.59 -8.89 -10.06
N ALA A 99 1.62 -9.13 -10.88
CA ALA A 99 2.79 -9.90 -10.47
C ALA A 99 3.81 -9.03 -9.73
N THR A 100 4.19 -7.89 -10.33
CA THR A 100 5.23 -6.98 -9.79
C THR A 100 4.78 -5.52 -9.75
N TYR A 101 3.64 -5.19 -10.37
CA TYR A 101 3.09 -3.85 -10.41
C TYR A 101 2.40 -3.53 -9.09
N GLY A 102 2.63 -2.34 -8.52
CA GLY A 102 2.08 -1.95 -7.21
C GLY A 102 1.28 -0.65 -7.23
N ILE A 103 0.69 -0.30 -6.10
CA ILE A 103 0.15 1.04 -5.84
C ILE A 103 1.05 1.73 -4.82
N GLU A 104 1.45 2.96 -5.08
CA GLU A 104 2.13 3.83 -4.12
C GLU A 104 1.15 4.89 -3.59
N ALA A 105 1.06 5.05 -2.27
CA ALA A 105 0.30 6.10 -1.63
C ALA A 105 1.10 6.64 -0.43
N ARG A 106 1.36 7.95 -0.39
CA ARG A 106 2.13 8.61 0.70
C ARG A 106 3.47 7.90 1.02
N ARG A 107 4.22 7.50 -0.01
CA ARG A 107 5.51 6.77 0.08
C ARG A 107 5.39 5.34 0.62
N LEU A 108 4.18 4.82 0.79
CA LEU A 108 3.94 3.41 1.04
C LEU A 108 3.67 2.71 -0.29
N ARG A 109 4.44 1.66 -0.57
CA ARG A 109 4.26 0.78 -1.71
C ARG A 109 3.45 -0.43 -1.28
N VAL A 110 2.37 -0.70 -2.00
CA VAL A 110 1.44 -1.80 -1.78
C VAL A 110 1.56 -2.77 -2.94
N LEU A 111 1.84 -4.04 -2.64
CA LEU A 111 2.03 -5.10 -3.61
C LEU A 111 1.22 -6.35 -3.23
N PRO A 112 0.46 -6.95 -4.16
CA PRO A 112 -0.11 -8.27 -3.95
C PRO A 112 1.01 -9.28 -3.67
N ALA A 113 0.86 -10.09 -2.62
CA ALA A 113 1.90 -11.02 -2.18
C ALA A 113 1.67 -12.47 -2.65
N ALA A 114 0.58 -12.73 -3.39
CA ALA A 114 0.26 -14.01 -3.99
C ALA A 114 -0.45 -13.83 -5.33
N ALA A 115 -0.40 -14.85 -6.19
CA ALA A 115 -1.15 -14.86 -7.43
C ALA A 115 -2.67 -14.75 -7.16
N GLY A 116 -3.37 -13.94 -7.95
CA GLY A 116 -4.80 -13.67 -7.76
C GLY A 116 -5.14 -12.80 -6.55
N ALA A 117 -4.13 -12.31 -5.81
CA ALA A 117 -4.39 -11.39 -4.72
C ALA A 117 -4.88 -10.02 -5.24
N VAL A 118 -5.77 -9.40 -4.49
CA VAL A 118 -6.43 -8.14 -4.82
C VAL A 118 -6.20 -7.15 -3.68
N ALA A 119 -5.56 -6.03 -4.00
CA ALA A 119 -5.30 -4.96 -3.06
C ALA A 119 -6.22 -3.77 -3.34
N ARG A 120 -6.81 -3.18 -2.31
CA ARG A 120 -7.51 -1.90 -2.40
C ARG A 120 -6.78 -0.89 -1.53
N VAL A 121 -6.45 0.26 -2.10
CA VAL A 121 -5.69 1.33 -1.46
C VAL A 121 -6.48 2.62 -1.58
N GLY A 122 -6.55 3.37 -0.49
CA GLY A 122 -7.23 4.65 -0.47
C GLY A 122 -6.80 5.51 0.70
N PHE A 123 -7.63 6.50 1.01
CA PHE A 123 -7.39 7.41 2.12
C PHE A 123 -8.61 7.49 3.02
N ASP A 124 -8.39 7.60 4.32
CA ASP A 124 -9.46 7.93 5.26
C ASP A 124 -9.69 9.45 5.39
N GLN A 125 -10.61 9.83 6.27
CA GLN A 125 -10.95 11.23 6.54
C GLN A 125 -9.77 12.03 7.13
N GLN A 126 -8.82 11.35 7.77
CA GLN A 126 -7.60 11.93 8.34
C GLN A 126 -6.42 11.90 7.35
N LYS A 127 -6.66 11.53 6.08
CA LYS A 127 -5.65 11.38 5.01
C LYS A 127 -4.60 10.30 5.29
N ARG A 128 -4.91 9.36 6.19
CA ARG A 128 -4.10 8.16 6.42
C ARG A 128 -4.32 7.19 5.28
N VAL A 129 -3.30 6.40 4.97
CA VAL A 129 -3.39 5.41 3.89
C VAL A 129 -4.15 4.20 4.42
N LEU A 130 -5.25 3.84 3.76
CA LEU A 130 -5.98 2.60 4.01
C LEU A 130 -5.52 1.55 3.01
N VAL A 131 -5.17 0.36 3.49
CA VAL A 131 -4.82 -0.79 2.66
C VAL A 131 -5.65 -1.98 3.07
N ALA A 132 -6.45 -2.50 2.14
CA ALA A 132 -7.24 -3.70 2.31
C ALA A 132 -6.76 -4.82 1.38
N ALA A 133 -6.69 -6.04 1.92
CA ALA A 133 -6.41 -7.26 1.18
C ALA A 133 -7.73 -7.98 0.90
N LEU A 134 -8.33 -7.76 -0.27
CA LEU A 134 -9.67 -8.28 -0.58
C LEU A 134 -9.65 -9.80 -0.83
N ASN A 135 -8.64 -10.24 -1.55
CA ASN A 135 -8.40 -11.65 -1.86
C ASN A 135 -6.88 -11.88 -1.77
N GLY A 136 -6.43 -12.94 -1.10
CA GLY A 136 -5.00 -13.18 -0.90
C GLY A 136 -4.27 -12.11 -0.06
N PRO A 137 -3.02 -12.37 0.36
CA PRO A 137 -2.24 -11.45 1.18
C PRO A 137 -1.71 -10.27 0.38
N VAL A 138 -1.54 -9.12 1.04
CA VAL A 138 -0.98 -7.90 0.47
C VAL A 138 0.18 -7.41 1.34
N ARG A 139 1.30 -7.08 0.70
CA ARG A 139 2.48 -6.53 1.38
C ARG A 139 2.49 -5.01 1.26
N VAL A 140 2.80 -4.34 2.36
CA VAL A 140 3.02 -2.89 2.44
C VAL A 140 4.45 -2.64 2.86
N SER A 141 5.17 -1.84 2.08
CA SER A 141 6.54 -1.42 2.35
C SER A 141 6.70 0.08 2.20
N THR A 142 7.77 0.64 2.76
CA THR A 142 8.19 2.02 2.46
C THR A 142 8.90 2.11 1.11
N ASP A 143 9.19 3.33 0.64
CA ASP A 143 10.02 3.60 -0.54
C ASP A 143 11.45 3.03 -0.44
N SER A 144 11.99 2.91 0.78
CA SER A 144 13.27 2.26 1.06
C SER A 144 13.23 0.72 0.96
N GLY A 145 12.05 0.13 0.74
CA GLY A 145 11.85 -1.33 0.68
C GLY A 145 11.58 -1.98 2.04
N LEU A 146 11.57 -1.21 3.13
CA LEU A 146 11.25 -1.70 4.47
C LEU A 146 9.80 -2.22 4.53
N VAL A 147 9.58 -3.48 4.86
CA VAL A 147 8.23 -4.06 5.00
C VAL A 147 7.60 -3.62 6.32
N VAL A 148 6.49 -2.88 6.25
CA VAL A 148 5.79 -2.37 7.44
C VAL A 148 4.59 -3.23 7.81
N ALA A 149 3.99 -3.93 6.84
CA ALA A 149 2.92 -4.87 7.10
C ALA A 149 2.77 -5.95 6.02
N ASN A 150 2.29 -7.12 6.43
CA ASN A 150 1.66 -8.13 5.60
C ASN A 150 0.16 -8.18 5.99
N VAL A 151 -0.67 -7.52 5.19
CA VAL A 151 -2.12 -7.48 5.38
C VAL A 151 -2.70 -8.84 5.00
N ALA A 152 -3.27 -9.53 5.98
CA ALA A 152 -3.90 -10.83 5.77
C ALA A 152 -5.19 -10.70 4.92
N PRO A 153 -5.58 -11.72 4.14
CA PRO A 153 -6.82 -11.71 3.38
C PRO A 153 -8.03 -11.35 4.25
N GLY A 154 -8.92 -10.51 3.73
CA GLY A 154 -10.12 -10.03 4.43
C GLY A 154 -9.85 -9.00 5.53
N LYS A 155 -8.62 -8.46 5.62
CA LYS A 155 -8.26 -7.41 6.58
C LYS A 155 -7.98 -6.08 5.89
N GLU A 156 -8.12 -5.02 6.68
CA GLU A 156 -7.80 -3.63 6.32
C GLU A 156 -6.93 -3.05 7.45
N LEU A 157 -5.88 -2.32 7.07
CA LEU A 157 -5.02 -1.58 8.00
C LEU A 157 -4.95 -0.10 7.59
N SER A 158 -4.84 0.78 8.57
CA SER A 158 -4.62 2.22 8.39
C SER A 158 -3.20 2.59 8.78
N PHE A 159 -2.53 3.35 7.92
CA PHE A 159 -1.15 3.80 8.11
C PHE A 159 -1.07 5.31 8.18
N ASP A 160 -0.42 5.82 9.22
CA ASP A 160 -0.13 7.24 9.34
C ASP A 160 1.04 7.64 8.40
N PRO A 161 1.02 8.86 7.86
CA PRO A 161 2.13 9.37 7.06
C PRO A 161 3.42 9.42 7.90
N GLN A 162 4.46 8.73 7.48
CA GLN A 162 5.76 8.80 8.16
C GLN A 162 6.44 10.14 7.83
N ALA A 163 6.83 10.89 8.88
CA ALA A 163 7.62 12.10 8.72
C ALA A 163 9.04 11.75 8.22
N PRO A 164 9.62 12.53 7.28
CA PRO A 164 10.98 12.27 6.80
C PRO A 164 12.02 12.37 7.92
N GLY A 165 12.94 11.42 8.00
CA GLY A 165 14.19 11.55 8.77
C GLY A 165 14.17 11.13 10.25
N ALA A 166 13.05 10.66 10.79
CA ALA A 166 13.01 10.08 12.14
C ALA A 166 13.09 8.55 12.08
N ALA A 167 13.95 7.94 12.90
CA ALA A 167 13.90 6.50 13.13
C ALA A 167 12.52 6.17 13.74
N PRO A 168 11.69 5.33 13.10
CA PRO A 168 10.34 5.11 13.57
C PRO A 168 10.40 4.42 14.93
N ALA A 169 9.85 5.08 15.94
CA ALA A 169 9.43 4.39 17.14
C ALA A 169 8.38 3.34 16.73
N MET A 170 8.51 2.14 17.27
CA MET A 170 7.66 1.01 16.94
C MET A 170 7.00 0.50 18.21
N LYS A 171 5.69 0.27 18.11
CA LYS A 171 4.93 -0.41 19.13
C LYS A 171 4.51 -1.76 18.58
N LEU A 172 5.03 -2.84 19.16
CA LEU A 172 4.81 -4.21 18.69
C LEU A 172 4.07 -5.02 19.74
N THR A 173 3.21 -5.93 19.33
CA THR A 173 2.53 -6.87 20.22
C THR A 173 2.57 -8.27 19.64
N GLY A 174 3.05 -9.23 20.41
CA GLY A 174 3.11 -10.61 19.96
C GLY A 174 3.67 -11.56 21.00
N LYS A 175 3.72 -12.84 20.65
CA LYS A 175 4.41 -13.86 21.44
C LYS A 175 5.91 -13.77 21.18
N LEU A 176 6.69 -13.67 22.24
CA LEU A 176 8.15 -13.70 22.14
C LEU A 176 8.65 -15.14 22.00
N GLU A 177 9.44 -15.40 20.98
CA GLU A 177 10.10 -16.68 20.73
C GLU A 177 11.62 -16.52 20.79
N ARG A 178 12.32 -17.59 21.15
CA ARG A 178 13.78 -17.65 21.04
C ARG A 178 14.18 -18.71 20.03
N LYS A 179 14.96 -18.34 19.01
CA LYS A 179 15.49 -19.25 17.99
C LYS A 179 16.98 -19.00 17.80
N ASN A 180 17.79 -20.05 17.96
CA ASN A 180 19.25 -19.98 17.80
C ASN A 180 19.92 -18.83 18.56
N GLY A 181 19.42 -18.49 19.74
CA GLY A 181 19.93 -17.39 20.55
C GLY A 181 19.31 -16.02 20.27
N HIS A 182 18.54 -15.87 19.19
CA HIS A 182 17.87 -14.63 18.80
C HIS A 182 16.44 -14.57 19.34
N PHE A 183 16.00 -13.38 19.75
CA PHE A 183 14.62 -13.13 20.18
C PHE A 183 13.80 -12.65 19.00
N LEU A 184 12.71 -13.35 18.72
CA LEU A 184 11.83 -13.08 17.59
C LEU A 184 10.43 -12.79 18.10
N LEU A 185 9.80 -11.78 17.54
CA LEU A 185 8.40 -11.45 17.80
C LEU A 185 7.70 -11.19 16.47
N THR A 186 6.64 -11.93 16.21
CA THR A 186 5.71 -11.64 15.11
C THR A 186 4.64 -10.71 15.63
N ASP A 187 4.58 -9.50 15.07
CA ASP A 187 3.56 -8.54 15.44
C ASP A 187 2.19 -9.03 14.97
N GLU A 188 1.23 -9.09 15.88
CA GLU A 188 -0.11 -9.62 15.64
C GLU A 188 -0.97 -8.71 14.76
N THR A 189 -0.63 -7.41 14.70
CA THR A 189 -1.37 -6.43 13.88
C THR A 189 -0.88 -6.47 12.45
N THR A 190 0.44 -6.42 12.25
CA THR A 190 1.05 -6.27 10.93
C THR A 190 1.48 -7.60 10.30
N ASN A 191 1.48 -8.70 11.06
CA ASN A 191 2.02 -10.01 10.63
C ASN A 191 3.45 -9.90 10.08
N VAL A 192 4.28 -9.07 10.70
CA VAL A 192 5.71 -8.93 10.40
C VAL A 192 6.51 -9.48 11.57
N THR A 193 7.51 -10.31 11.27
CA THR A 193 8.46 -10.82 12.26
C THR A 193 9.64 -9.87 12.41
N TYR A 194 9.92 -9.50 13.64
CA TYR A 194 11.03 -8.65 14.07
C TYR A 194 11.99 -9.45 14.94
N GLU A 195 13.28 -9.17 14.79
CA GLU A 195 14.29 -9.54 15.78
C GLU A 195 14.35 -8.46 16.84
N LEU A 196 14.26 -8.85 18.10
CA LEU A 196 14.32 -7.93 19.23
C LEU A 196 15.70 -8.00 19.88
N VAL A 197 16.29 -6.83 20.14
CA VAL A 197 17.55 -6.70 20.86
C VAL A 197 17.34 -5.77 22.05
N GLY A 198 17.66 -6.25 23.25
CA GLY A 198 17.51 -5.49 24.48
C GLY A 198 17.64 -6.39 25.70
N ALA A 199 17.75 -5.78 26.88
CA ALA A 199 17.85 -6.52 28.13
C ALA A 199 16.48 -7.04 28.60
N GLY A 200 16.47 -8.18 29.29
CA GLY A 200 15.27 -8.71 29.97
C GLY A 200 14.29 -9.46 29.06
N LEU A 201 14.68 -9.74 27.82
CA LEU A 201 13.85 -10.52 26.88
C LEU A 201 13.86 -12.01 27.22
N GLU A 202 14.93 -12.51 27.84
CA GLU A 202 15.10 -13.88 28.27
C GLU A 202 13.94 -14.37 29.17
N SER A 203 13.50 -13.53 30.11
CA SER A 203 12.41 -13.85 31.05
C SER A 203 11.03 -13.79 30.43
N GLU A 204 10.91 -13.25 29.22
CA GLU A 204 9.65 -13.06 28.51
C GLU A 204 9.42 -14.10 27.40
N VAL A 205 10.37 -15.00 27.16
CA VAL A 205 10.22 -16.05 26.13
C VAL A 205 8.99 -16.91 26.42
N GLY A 206 8.15 -17.09 25.41
CA GLY A 206 6.90 -17.83 25.48
C GLY A 206 5.70 -16.97 25.90
N ASN A 207 5.92 -15.78 26.46
CA ASN A 207 4.85 -14.88 26.85
C ASN A 207 4.42 -13.97 25.69
N ARG A 208 3.17 -13.50 25.77
CA ARG A 208 2.68 -12.41 24.93
C ARG A 208 3.10 -11.08 25.56
N ILE A 209 3.80 -10.25 24.81
CA ILE A 209 4.33 -8.98 25.29
C ILE A 209 3.98 -7.84 24.35
N GLU A 210 3.90 -6.65 24.92
CA GLU A 210 3.89 -5.37 24.21
C GLU A 210 5.29 -4.75 24.32
N ILE A 211 5.82 -4.26 23.21
CA ILE A 211 7.15 -3.64 23.08
C ILE A 211 6.98 -2.21 22.63
N ASP A 212 7.71 -1.29 23.28
CA ASP A 212 8.08 -0.01 22.69
C ASP A 212 9.56 -0.09 22.30
N GLY A 213 9.88 0.17 21.03
CA GLY A 213 11.22 0.04 20.50
C GLY A 213 11.54 1.06 19.42
N VAL A 214 12.78 1.05 18.97
CA VAL A 214 13.25 1.85 17.84
C VAL A 214 13.84 0.91 16.81
N LEU A 215 13.46 1.10 15.55
CA LEU A 215 14.03 0.34 14.44
C LEU A 215 15.53 0.60 14.33
N ASP A 216 16.33 -0.46 14.21
CA ASP A 216 17.75 -0.37 13.87
C ASP A 216 17.94 -0.65 12.36
N PRO A 217 18.03 0.39 11.52
CA PRO A 217 18.16 0.22 10.07
C PRO A 217 19.50 -0.39 9.65
N ALA A 218 20.52 -0.38 10.52
CA ALA A 218 21.83 -0.99 10.25
C ALA A 218 21.93 -2.45 10.72
N GLY A 219 20.96 -2.90 11.52
CA GLY A 219 20.91 -4.27 12.03
C GLY A 219 20.68 -5.29 10.93
N LYS A 220 21.43 -6.40 10.96
CA LYS A 220 21.18 -7.55 10.08
C LYS A 220 20.24 -8.52 10.78
N PRO A 221 18.97 -8.64 10.35
CA PRO A 221 17.99 -9.47 11.03
C PRO A 221 18.26 -10.96 10.83
N PHE A 222 18.03 -11.75 11.87
CA PHE A 222 18.05 -13.21 11.84
C PHE A 222 16.76 -13.75 11.21
N SER A 223 16.90 -14.54 10.14
CA SER A 223 15.75 -15.13 9.43
C SER A 223 14.86 -15.97 10.38
N PRO A 224 13.52 -15.80 10.36
CA PRO A 224 12.71 -15.10 9.35
C PRO A 224 12.42 -13.63 9.65
N ALA A 225 13.10 -12.99 10.61
CA ALA A 225 12.89 -11.56 10.86
C ALA A 225 13.27 -10.74 9.63
N THR A 226 12.50 -9.68 9.41
CA THR A 226 12.78 -8.73 8.31
C THR A 226 13.57 -7.52 8.78
N GLN A 227 13.59 -7.27 10.09
CA GLN A 227 14.09 -6.05 10.74
C GLN A 227 14.56 -6.34 12.16
N VAL A 228 15.49 -5.50 12.65
CA VAL A 228 15.97 -5.50 14.03
C VAL A 228 15.37 -4.31 14.78
N VAL A 229 14.81 -4.54 15.96
CA VAL A 229 14.23 -3.51 16.82
C VAL A 229 14.97 -3.50 18.16
N LYS A 230 15.51 -2.33 18.50
CA LYS A 230 16.07 -2.09 19.83
C LYS A 230 14.95 -1.82 20.81
N VAL A 231 14.78 -2.71 21.77
CA VAL A 231 13.72 -2.61 22.77
C VAL A 231 14.07 -1.52 23.78
N VAL A 232 13.17 -0.55 23.92
CA VAL A 232 13.28 0.53 24.91
C VAL A 232 12.50 0.16 26.16
N LYS A 233 11.29 -0.39 25.99
CA LYS A 233 10.44 -0.89 27.08
C LYS A 233 9.67 -2.12 26.62
N HIS A 234 9.36 -3.01 27.55
CA HIS A 234 8.47 -4.14 27.31
C HIS A 234 7.51 -4.33 28.48
N ARG A 235 6.34 -4.90 28.19
CA ARG A 235 5.32 -5.24 29.19
C ARG A 235 4.67 -6.58 28.85
N ARG A 236 4.61 -7.48 29.81
CA ARG A 236 3.85 -8.72 29.67
C ARG A 236 2.36 -8.42 29.59
N LEU A 237 1.71 -8.96 28.58
CA LEU A 237 0.26 -8.97 28.47
C LEU A 237 -0.24 -10.26 29.13
N GLY A 238 -1.33 -10.16 29.90
CA GLY A 238 -1.98 -11.35 30.49
C GLY A 238 -2.33 -12.36 29.40
N ALA A 239 -2.48 -13.64 29.78
CA ALA A 239 -2.93 -14.67 28.86
C ALA A 239 -4.30 -14.27 28.31
N ALA A 240 -4.34 -13.70 27.11
CA ALA A 240 -5.56 -13.67 26.33
C ALA A 240 -5.91 -15.13 26.07
N ALA A 241 -7.03 -15.60 26.62
CA ALA A 241 -7.60 -16.87 26.27
C ALA A 241 -7.52 -17.01 24.76
N ALA A 242 -6.95 -18.11 24.27
CA ALA A 242 -6.86 -18.40 22.85
C ALA A 242 -8.27 -18.26 22.27
N ALA A 243 -8.53 -17.15 21.56
CA ALA A 243 -9.74 -17.01 20.77
C ALA A 243 -9.53 -17.93 19.57
N GLY A 244 -9.98 -19.17 19.75
CA GLY A 244 -10.10 -20.15 18.69
C GLY A 244 -10.90 -19.57 17.53
N ALA A 245 -10.61 -20.13 16.36
CA ALA A 245 -11.35 -19.90 15.14
C ALA A 245 -12.88 -19.90 15.36
N GLY A 246 -13.54 -18.85 14.90
CA GLY A 246 -15.00 -18.77 14.78
C GLY A 246 -15.65 -17.72 15.68
N ALA A 247 -15.81 -16.51 15.17
CA ALA A 247 -16.87 -15.61 15.61
C ALA A 247 -17.37 -14.81 14.40
N GLY A 248 -18.54 -15.22 13.91
CA GLY A 248 -19.32 -14.48 12.94
C GLY A 248 -19.74 -13.12 13.48
N ALA A 249 -20.19 -12.28 12.56
CA ALA A 249 -20.67 -10.92 12.80
C ALA A 249 -21.78 -10.88 13.87
N ALA A 250 -21.44 -10.45 15.09
CA ALA A 250 -22.32 -9.74 16.02
C ALA A 250 -21.52 -9.29 17.26
N GLY A 251 -21.55 -7.98 17.56
CA GLY A 251 -21.17 -7.49 18.89
C GLY A 251 -19.88 -6.66 18.99
N TRP A 252 -19.75 -5.58 18.21
CA TRP A 252 -18.84 -4.47 18.55
C TRP A 252 -19.64 -3.31 19.14
N ALA A 253 -20.33 -3.58 20.24
CA ALA A 253 -21.05 -2.57 21.03
C ALA A 253 -20.67 -2.72 22.50
N ALA A 254 -19.37 -2.73 22.81
CA ALA A 254 -18.83 -2.52 24.17
C ALA A 254 -17.29 -2.44 24.14
N LEU A 255 -16.72 -1.44 23.48
CA LEU A 255 -15.38 -0.95 23.85
C LEU A 255 -15.55 0.51 24.23
N SER A 256 -15.35 0.77 25.51
CA SER A 256 -15.48 2.06 26.15
C SER A 256 -14.61 3.12 25.46
N THR A 257 -15.11 4.34 25.49
CA THR A 257 -14.66 5.56 24.79
C THR A 257 -13.26 6.07 25.20
N ALA A 258 -12.40 5.22 25.80
CA ALA A 258 -11.14 5.60 26.42
C ALA A 258 -9.87 4.95 25.82
N ALA A 259 -9.97 4.02 24.87
CA ALA A 259 -8.78 3.44 24.23
C ALA A 259 -8.41 4.16 22.92
N LYS A 260 -8.10 5.46 23.00
CA LYS A 260 -7.39 6.16 21.91
C LYS A 260 -5.93 5.76 21.97
N VAL A 261 -5.56 4.73 21.23
CA VAL A 261 -4.14 4.38 21.05
C VAL A 261 -3.52 5.42 20.12
N ALA A 262 -2.88 6.43 20.70
CA ALA A 262 -1.96 7.31 20.00
C ALA A 262 -0.70 6.48 19.71
N ILE A 263 -0.57 6.00 18.48
CA ILE A 263 0.55 5.16 18.07
C ILE A 263 1.65 6.10 17.60
N VAL A 264 2.62 6.30 18.48
CA VAL A 264 3.91 6.86 18.09
C VAL A 264 4.61 5.76 17.29
N GLY A 265 4.36 5.73 15.98
CA GLY A 265 4.73 4.66 15.06
C GLY A 265 3.69 4.32 13.97
N GLY A 266 2.50 4.91 14.02
CA GLY A 266 1.62 5.10 12.87
C GLY A 266 0.84 3.90 12.28
N ILE A 267 0.41 2.92 13.07
CA ILE A 267 -0.52 1.87 12.57
C ILE A 267 -1.70 1.73 13.54
N VAL A 268 -2.80 2.42 13.26
CA VAL A 268 -4.02 2.34 14.09
C VAL A 268 -4.92 1.22 13.57
N VAL A 269 -5.21 0.24 14.44
CA VAL A 269 -6.31 -0.71 14.22
C VAL A 269 -7.63 0.03 14.46
N GLY A 270 -8.05 0.81 13.48
CA GLY A 270 -9.37 1.41 13.46
C GLY A 270 -10.38 0.36 13.02
N ALA A 271 -11.46 0.19 13.77
CA ALA A 271 -12.69 -0.36 13.22
C ALA A 271 -13.27 0.67 12.23
N THR A 272 -12.69 0.76 11.04
CA THR A 272 -13.18 1.61 9.96
C THR A 272 -13.68 0.72 8.84
N VAL A 273 -14.98 0.85 8.56
CA VAL A 273 -15.71 0.21 7.45
C VAL A 273 -15.38 0.96 6.13
N GLY A 274 -14.16 1.44 5.96
CA GLY A 274 -13.87 2.58 5.08
C GLY A 274 -13.83 2.22 3.59
N ILE A 275 -12.97 1.28 3.21
CA ILE A 275 -12.82 0.88 1.80
C ILE A 275 -13.21 -0.57 1.55
N LEU A 276 -13.14 -1.47 2.52
CA LEU A 276 -13.53 -2.87 2.31
C LEU A 276 -15.02 -3.01 1.90
N ALA A 277 -15.90 -2.20 2.49
CA ALA A 277 -17.34 -2.17 2.16
C ALA A 277 -17.66 -1.45 0.83
N ALA A 278 -16.70 -0.76 0.21
CA ALA A 278 -16.93 0.08 -0.96
C ALA A 278 -16.95 -0.69 -2.30
N THR A 279 -17.16 -2.01 -2.29
CA THR A 279 -17.35 -2.78 -3.55
C THR A 279 -18.47 -2.20 -4.42
N ASP A 280 -19.52 -1.66 -3.80
CA ASP A 280 -20.64 -1.01 -4.50
C ASP A 280 -20.29 0.34 -5.13
N VAL A 281 -19.19 0.99 -4.72
CA VAL A 281 -18.75 2.29 -5.26
C VAL A 281 -17.95 2.12 -6.55
N ILE A 282 -17.27 0.97 -6.70
CA ILE A 282 -16.45 0.68 -7.88
C ILE A 282 -17.31 0.15 -9.04
N PHE A 283 -18.42 -0.55 -8.75
CA PHE A 283 -19.29 -1.18 -9.73
C PHE A 283 -20.76 -0.76 -9.65
N LYS A 284 -21.08 0.50 -9.31
CA LYS A 284 -22.46 0.98 -9.43
C LYS A 284 -22.88 0.99 -10.90
N GLU A 285 -23.46 -0.12 -11.37
CA GLU A 285 -24.17 -0.17 -12.64
C GLU A 285 -25.36 0.78 -12.53
N GLU A 286 -25.32 1.82 -13.34
CA GLU A 286 -26.47 2.69 -13.57
C GLU A 286 -27.54 1.88 -14.30
N LYS A 287 -28.45 1.25 -13.55
CA LYS A 287 -29.69 0.71 -14.12
C LYS A 287 -30.46 1.86 -14.76
N LYS A 288 -30.46 1.91 -16.10
CA LYS A 288 -31.37 2.78 -16.85
C LYS A 288 -32.82 2.49 -16.43
N PRO A 289 -33.63 3.52 -16.12
CA PRO A 289 -35.06 3.32 -15.93
C PRO A 289 -35.66 2.92 -17.28
N VAL A 290 -36.20 1.71 -17.34
CA VAL A 290 -37.16 1.33 -18.39
C VAL A 290 -38.39 2.17 -18.12
N SER A 291 -38.65 3.15 -18.98
CA SER A 291 -39.91 3.91 -18.94
C SER A 291 -41.04 3.01 -19.47
N PRO A 292 -42.25 3.14 -18.92
CA PRO A 292 -43.39 2.29 -19.26
C PRO A 292 -43.85 2.43 -20.72
#